data_AF-A0A7V8QKT6-F1
#
_entry.id   AF-A0A7V8QKT6-F1
#
_cell.length_a   1.000
_cell.length_b   1.000
_cell.length_c   1.000
_cell.angle_alpha   90.00
_cell.angle_beta   90.00
_cell.angle_gamma   90.00
#
_symmetry.space_group_name_H-M   'P 1'
#
loop_
_entity.id
_entity.type
_entity.pdbx_description
1 polymer ?
#
loop_
_entity_poly.entity_id
_entity_poly.type
_entity_poly.pdbx_seq_one_letter_code
_entity_poly.pdbx_strand_id
1 'polypeptide(L)'
;MRPSAPPPDQSLGALGWLRANLFSSVGNTLLTFVGVALFLIVVPPVVEWAVLEATVAGTTKQACDGGGACWVFIKVHLPQFIYGFYPEAERWRVNLAFAILVGLVALLFIRPMPKKGWIAAFTAVVFPFIAYLLFFGGIFGLPVVPTSEWGGLFLTLIIAGVAIAASLPLGILLALGRRSEMPVVQAVCTVFIEFWRGVPLITVLFMASVMLPLFLPGGVTFDKLLRAMVGWALFAGAYTAEVVRGGLAGVPPGQYEAAKALGLGYWRRMRLIILPQALRIAIPGIVNSFLAIFKDTTLVLIIGLFDLLGIIQAIATDPEWLGYAVEGYVFAAAVFWAFCYAMSKYSMRVERQLNRHKQGV
;
A
#
# COMPACT_ATOMS: atom_id res chain seq x y z
N MET A 1 16.82 30.43 55.38
CA MET A 1 17.16 29.11 54.80
C MET A 1 16.36 28.92 53.53
N ARG A 2 17.01 28.88 52.36
CA ARG A 2 16.31 28.53 51.11
C ARG A 2 16.07 27.00 51.13
N PRO A 3 14.87 26.50 50.81
CA PRO A 3 14.63 25.07 50.75
C PRO A 3 15.55 24.45 49.70
N SER A 4 16.24 23.37 50.07
CA SER A 4 17.09 22.59 49.18
C SER A 4 16.24 22.07 48.02
N ALA A 5 16.64 22.40 46.79
CA ALA A 5 16.01 21.88 45.59
C ALA A 5 16.06 20.34 45.61
N PRO A 6 15.00 19.64 45.14
CA PRO A 6 15.03 18.19 45.04
C PRO A 6 16.18 17.74 44.12
N PRO A 7 16.80 16.57 44.38
CA PRO A 7 17.89 16.06 43.57
C PRO A 7 17.44 15.93 42.10
N PRO A 8 18.33 16.22 41.12
CA PRO A 8 18.00 16.11 39.72
C PRO A 8 17.55 14.69 39.39
N ASP A 9 16.48 14.58 38.60
CA ASP A 9 15.92 13.30 38.21
C ASP A 9 16.99 12.48 37.48
N GLN A 10 17.38 11.33 38.05
CA GLN A 10 18.45 10.48 37.51
C GLN A 10 18.09 9.87 36.14
N SER A 11 16.86 10.11 35.67
CA SER A 11 16.36 9.81 34.33
C SER A 11 16.95 10.68 33.21
N LEU A 12 17.62 11.80 33.53
CA LEU A 12 18.02 12.83 32.55
C LEU A 12 19.41 12.65 31.90
N GLY A 13 19.99 11.44 31.92
CA GLY A 13 21.29 11.14 31.29
C GLY A 13 21.26 9.90 30.39
N ALA A 14 22.19 9.80 29.45
CA ALA A 14 22.29 8.64 28.54
C ALA A 14 22.39 7.30 29.29
N LEU A 15 23.17 7.26 30.38
CA LEU A 15 23.29 6.08 31.26
C LEU A 15 21.98 5.78 32.01
N GLY A 16 21.26 6.82 32.46
CA GLY A 16 19.94 6.69 33.09
C GLY A 16 18.91 6.14 32.12
N TRP A 17 18.91 6.63 30.88
CA TRP A 17 18.05 6.14 29.81
C TRP A 17 18.34 4.68 29.45
N LEU A 18 19.61 4.29 29.32
CA LEU A 18 20.01 2.90 29.03
C LEU A 18 19.54 1.96 30.14
N ARG A 19 19.76 2.33 31.41
CA ARG A 19 19.33 1.52 32.56
C ARG A 19 17.80 1.41 32.64
N ALA A 20 17.09 2.48 32.32
CA ALA A 20 15.63 2.52 32.34
C ALA A 20 14.96 1.78 31.16
N ASN A 21 15.58 1.76 29.98
CA ASN A 21 14.95 1.19 28.77
C ASN A 21 15.51 -0.18 28.39
N LEU A 22 16.83 -0.38 28.43
CA LEU A 22 17.47 -1.64 28.00
C LEU A 22 17.70 -2.61 29.16
N PHE A 23 18.07 -2.10 30.34
CA PHE A 23 18.48 -2.92 31.49
C PHE A 23 17.53 -2.82 32.69
N SER A 24 16.26 -2.53 32.45
CA SER A 24 15.26 -2.32 33.52
C SER A 24 14.85 -3.59 34.25
N SER A 25 15.05 -4.75 33.65
CA SER A 25 14.79 -6.06 34.24
C SER A 25 15.81 -7.08 33.75
N VAL A 26 15.90 -8.24 34.42
CA VAL A 26 16.76 -9.36 34.00
C VAL A 26 16.37 -9.83 32.60
N GLY A 27 15.06 -9.91 32.31
CA GLY A 27 14.56 -10.28 30.98
C GLY A 27 14.96 -9.27 29.89
N ASN A 28 14.79 -7.96 30.16
CA ASN A 28 15.18 -6.90 29.21
C ASN A 28 16.70 -6.85 29.00
N THR A 29 17.47 -7.14 30.05
CA THR A 29 18.93 -7.24 29.98
C THR A 29 19.34 -8.38 29.06
N LEU A 30 18.78 -9.57 29.24
CA LEU A 30 19.03 -10.73 28.36
C LEU A 30 18.61 -10.44 26.92
N LEU A 31 17.41 -9.88 26.71
CA LEU A 31 16.92 -9.49 25.38
C LEU A 31 17.82 -8.45 24.72
N THR A 32 18.35 -7.50 25.48
CA THR A 32 19.29 -6.50 24.97
C THR A 32 20.59 -7.17 24.52
N PHE A 33 21.17 -8.07 25.32
CA PHE A 33 22.38 -8.79 24.91
C PHE A 33 22.14 -9.69 23.69
N VAL A 34 21.02 -10.40 23.64
CA VAL A 34 20.64 -11.22 22.47
C VAL A 34 20.44 -10.33 21.24
N GLY A 35 19.77 -9.19 21.39
CA GLY A 35 19.54 -8.24 20.31
C GLY A 35 20.84 -7.64 19.77
N VAL A 36 21.77 -7.27 20.66
CA VAL A 36 23.11 -6.79 20.26
C VAL A 36 23.92 -7.91 19.59
N ALA A 37 23.91 -9.12 20.14
CA ALA A 37 24.59 -10.27 19.52
C ALA A 37 24.05 -10.55 18.12
N LEU A 38 22.72 -10.56 17.96
CA LEU A 38 22.07 -10.76 16.65
C LEU A 38 22.42 -9.64 15.68
N PHE A 39 22.45 -8.38 16.13
CA PHE A 39 22.89 -7.25 15.32
C PHE A 39 24.33 -7.42 14.83
N LEU A 40 25.25 -7.81 15.73
CA LEU A 40 26.66 -8.03 15.39
C LEU A 40 26.90 -9.26 14.52
N ILE A 41 26.01 -10.25 14.55
CA ILE A 41 26.09 -11.44 13.68
C ILE A 41 25.50 -11.16 12.30
N VAL A 42 24.42 -10.38 12.21
CA VAL A 42 23.66 -10.21 10.95
C VAL A 42 24.14 -8.99 10.17
N VAL A 43 24.39 -7.86 10.82
CA VAL A 43 24.61 -6.59 10.11
C VAL A 43 25.96 -6.54 9.41
N PRO A 44 27.10 -6.92 10.03
CA PRO A 44 28.39 -6.85 9.35
C PRO A 44 28.47 -7.69 8.07
N PRO A 45 28.06 -8.97 8.04
CA PRO A 45 28.09 -9.75 6.80
C PRO A 45 27.18 -9.19 5.71
N VAL A 46 26.03 -8.64 6.08
CA VAL A 46 25.12 -7.98 5.12
C VAL A 46 25.75 -6.72 4.54
N VAL A 47 26.44 -5.92 5.35
CA VAL A 47 27.14 -4.70 4.89
C VAL A 47 28.35 -5.06 4.02
N GLU A 48 29.11 -6.08 4.41
CA GLU A 48 30.22 -6.60 3.62
C GLU A 48 29.75 -7.05 2.24
N TRP A 49 28.74 -7.92 2.18
CA TRP A 49 28.17 -8.40 0.93
C TRP A 49 27.51 -7.28 0.10
N ALA A 50 26.66 -6.45 0.70
CA ALA A 50 25.83 -5.49 -0.04
C ALA A 50 26.58 -4.22 -0.47
N VAL A 51 27.65 -3.84 0.23
CA VAL A 51 28.31 -2.54 0.04
C VAL A 51 29.82 -2.70 -0.18
N LEU A 52 30.53 -3.38 0.71
CA LEU A 52 32.00 -3.36 0.71
C LEU A 52 32.58 -4.22 -0.43
N GLU A 53 32.00 -5.38 -0.68
CA GLU A 53 32.44 -6.34 -1.72
C GLU A 53 31.53 -6.30 -2.96
N ALA A 54 30.65 -5.30 -3.04
CA ALA A 54 29.63 -5.26 -4.07
C ALA A 54 30.16 -4.77 -5.42
N THR A 55 29.73 -5.43 -6.49
CA THR A 55 30.07 -5.06 -7.88
C THR A 55 28.97 -4.19 -8.48
N VAL A 56 29.31 -2.94 -8.80
CA VAL A 56 28.35 -1.93 -9.33
C VAL A 56 28.59 -1.60 -10.81
N ALA A 57 29.80 -1.85 -11.31
CA ALA A 57 30.19 -1.54 -12.69
C ALA A 57 30.26 -2.82 -13.54
N GLY A 58 29.67 -2.77 -14.72
CA GLY A 58 29.60 -3.91 -15.66
C GLY A 58 28.32 -3.90 -16.48
N THR A 59 28.26 -4.80 -17.46
CA THR A 59 27.07 -5.04 -18.30
C THR A 59 26.76 -6.53 -18.46
N THR A 60 27.63 -7.42 -18.00
CA THR A 60 27.51 -8.87 -18.13
C THR A 60 27.74 -9.53 -16.78
N LYS A 61 27.27 -10.78 -16.64
CA LYS A 61 27.50 -11.61 -15.45
C LYS A 61 28.97 -11.75 -15.07
N GLN A 62 29.86 -11.82 -16.06
CA GLN A 62 31.30 -11.99 -15.84
C GLN A 62 31.94 -10.85 -15.04
N ALA A 63 31.31 -9.68 -15.00
CA ALA A 63 31.77 -8.58 -14.17
C ALA A 63 31.60 -8.84 -12.66
N CYS A 64 30.75 -9.80 -12.27
CA CYS A 64 30.40 -10.08 -10.87
C CYS A 64 31.22 -11.25 -10.31
N ASP A 65 32.54 -11.04 -10.17
CA ASP A 65 33.52 -12.01 -9.66
C ASP A 65 33.87 -11.82 -8.16
N GLY A 66 33.51 -10.68 -7.56
CA GLY A 66 34.01 -10.23 -6.26
C GLY A 66 33.41 -10.85 -4.99
N GLY A 67 32.66 -11.95 -5.05
CA GLY A 67 32.08 -12.63 -3.88
C GLY A 67 30.93 -11.89 -3.15
N GLY A 68 30.82 -10.58 -3.30
CA GLY A 68 29.72 -9.75 -2.80
C GLY A 68 28.53 -9.63 -3.76
N ALA A 69 27.62 -8.70 -3.45
CA ALA A 69 26.39 -8.47 -4.22
C ALA A 69 26.68 -7.98 -5.64
N CYS A 70 26.00 -8.58 -6.62
CA CYS A 70 26.08 -8.15 -8.01
C CYS A 70 25.01 -7.09 -8.34
N TRP A 71 25.27 -5.81 -8.08
CA TRP A 71 24.31 -4.73 -8.43
C TRP A 71 24.19 -4.50 -9.94
N VAL A 72 25.14 -5.03 -10.74
CA VAL A 72 25.04 -5.07 -12.21
C VAL A 72 23.79 -5.84 -12.65
N PHE A 73 23.46 -6.95 -11.98
CA PHE A 73 22.22 -7.71 -12.22
C PHE A 73 20.99 -6.80 -12.14
N ILE A 74 20.93 -5.96 -11.10
CA ILE A 74 19.82 -5.02 -10.93
C ILE A 74 19.80 -3.97 -12.03
N LYS A 75 20.96 -3.44 -12.39
CA LYS A 75 21.08 -2.38 -13.41
C LYS A 75 20.66 -2.86 -14.80
N VAL A 76 21.08 -4.06 -15.21
CA VAL A 76 20.76 -4.65 -16.52
C VAL A 76 19.26 -4.91 -16.64
N HIS A 77 18.65 -5.46 -15.59
CA HIS A 77 17.23 -5.81 -15.58
C HIS A 77 16.30 -4.69 -15.08
N LEU A 78 16.82 -3.51 -14.75
CA LEU A 78 16.02 -2.41 -14.19
C LEU A 78 14.79 -2.05 -15.04
N PRO A 79 14.88 -1.95 -16.38
CA PRO A 79 13.69 -1.70 -17.21
C PRO A 79 12.65 -2.80 -17.08
N GLN A 80 13.07 -4.06 -16.97
CA GLN A 80 12.17 -5.20 -16.82
C GLN A 80 11.55 -5.22 -15.42
N PHE A 81 12.30 -4.89 -14.36
CA PHE A 81 11.74 -4.74 -13.00
C PHE A 81 10.70 -3.62 -12.92
N ILE A 82 10.87 -2.53 -13.67
CA ILE A 82 9.94 -1.40 -13.65
C ILE A 82 8.72 -1.68 -14.52
N TYR A 83 8.91 -2.10 -15.77
CA TYR A 83 7.86 -2.16 -16.79
C TYR A 83 7.38 -3.58 -17.12
N GLY A 84 8.03 -4.61 -16.59
CA GLY A 84 7.77 -6.00 -16.98
C GLY A 84 8.10 -6.24 -18.45
N PHE A 85 7.12 -6.75 -19.19
CA PHE A 85 7.25 -7.06 -20.62
C PHE A 85 6.75 -5.93 -21.53
N TYR A 86 6.46 -4.75 -20.97
CA TYR A 86 5.94 -3.63 -21.73
C TYR A 86 6.94 -3.15 -22.82
N PRO A 87 6.51 -2.98 -24.08
CA PRO A 87 7.39 -2.65 -25.20
C PRO A 87 8.17 -1.35 -24.97
N GLU A 88 9.47 -1.36 -25.30
CA GLU A 88 10.37 -0.25 -25.01
C GLU A 88 9.93 1.06 -25.66
N ALA A 89 9.52 1.01 -26.93
CA ALA A 89 9.04 2.16 -27.68
C ALA A 89 7.82 2.84 -27.05
N GLU A 90 7.04 2.12 -26.24
CA GLU A 90 5.77 2.58 -25.67
C GLU A 90 5.89 2.96 -24.18
N ARG A 91 7.03 2.71 -23.52
CA ARG A 91 7.23 2.97 -22.08
C ARG A 91 7.01 4.44 -21.67
N TRP A 92 7.16 5.37 -22.60
CA TRP A 92 6.86 6.79 -22.36
C TRP A 92 5.40 7.01 -21.93
N ARG A 93 4.45 6.17 -22.38
CA ARG A 93 3.03 6.25 -22.01
C ARG A 93 2.83 5.97 -20.53
N VAL A 94 3.53 4.96 -20.03
CA VAL A 94 3.55 4.60 -18.61
C VAL A 94 4.13 5.74 -17.77
N ASN A 95 5.28 6.26 -18.19
CA ASN A 95 5.95 7.37 -17.51
C ASN A 95 5.10 8.64 -17.50
N LEU A 96 4.46 8.98 -18.63
CA LEU A 96 3.59 10.13 -18.76
C LEU A 96 2.39 10.03 -17.82
N ALA A 97 1.72 8.87 -17.78
CA ALA A 97 0.59 8.68 -16.88
C ALA A 97 1.00 8.83 -15.40
N PHE A 98 2.10 8.21 -14.98
CA PHE A 98 2.57 8.38 -13.59
C PHE A 98 3.05 9.80 -13.31
N ALA A 99 3.68 10.48 -14.26
CA ALA A 99 4.06 11.89 -14.11
C ALA A 99 2.82 12.78 -13.91
N ILE A 100 1.75 12.55 -14.69
CA ILE A 100 0.47 13.24 -14.52
C ILE A 100 -0.13 12.92 -13.15
N LEU A 101 -0.13 11.65 -12.73
CA LEU A 101 -0.65 11.24 -11.41
C LEU A 101 0.11 11.94 -10.28
N VAL A 102 1.44 11.91 -10.32
CA VAL A 102 2.29 12.58 -9.32
C VAL A 102 2.05 14.08 -9.34
N GLY A 103 1.90 14.70 -10.52
CA GLY A 103 1.54 16.10 -10.66
C GLY A 103 0.19 16.41 -9.99
N LEU A 104 -0.86 15.66 -10.33
CA LEU A 104 -2.20 15.81 -9.75
C LEU A 104 -2.20 15.64 -8.23
N VAL A 105 -1.48 14.64 -7.72
CA VAL A 105 -1.34 14.39 -6.28
C VAL A 105 -0.55 15.52 -5.61
N ALA A 106 0.56 15.98 -6.22
CA ALA A 106 1.34 17.11 -5.73
C ALA A 106 0.51 18.40 -5.63
N LEU A 107 -0.33 18.66 -6.64
CA LEU A 107 -1.26 19.79 -6.63
C LEU A 107 -2.21 19.74 -5.41
N LEU A 108 -2.68 18.57 -4.98
CA LEU A 108 -3.53 18.46 -3.77
C LEU A 108 -2.81 18.93 -2.49
N PHE A 109 -1.47 18.84 -2.45
CA PHE A 109 -0.64 19.26 -1.33
C PHE A 109 -0.34 20.76 -1.29
N ILE A 110 -0.46 21.46 -2.42
CA ILE A 110 -0.21 22.90 -2.50
C ILE A 110 -1.33 23.65 -1.75
N ARG A 111 -0.97 24.39 -0.69
CA ARG A 111 -1.93 25.03 0.25
C ARG A 111 -2.93 26.01 -0.39
N PRO A 112 -2.55 26.94 -1.28
CA PRO A 112 -3.46 28.00 -1.76
C PRO A 112 -4.43 27.56 -2.87
N MET A 113 -4.49 26.28 -3.25
CA MET A 113 -5.22 25.90 -4.46
C MET A 113 -6.75 25.96 -4.29
N PRO A 114 -7.47 26.75 -5.12
CA PRO A 114 -8.93 26.71 -5.16
C PRO A 114 -9.42 25.37 -5.72
N LYS A 115 -10.57 24.88 -5.25
CA LYS A 115 -11.26 23.67 -5.76
C LYS A 115 -10.52 22.33 -5.61
N LYS A 116 -9.74 22.13 -4.54
CA LYS A 116 -9.08 20.83 -4.23
C LYS A 116 -9.99 19.61 -4.31
N GLY A 117 -11.26 19.74 -3.93
CA GLY A 117 -12.24 18.66 -4.04
C GLY A 117 -12.49 18.19 -5.48
N TRP A 118 -12.49 19.10 -6.45
CA TRP A 118 -12.65 18.77 -7.87
C TRP A 118 -11.43 18.04 -8.43
N ILE A 119 -10.22 18.45 -8.03
CA ILE A 119 -8.99 17.77 -8.45
C ILE A 119 -8.94 16.38 -7.84
N ALA A 120 -9.29 16.24 -6.55
CA ALA A 120 -9.38 14.92 -5.91
C ALA A 120 -10.40 14.02 -6.61
N ALA A 121 -11.57 14.56 -6.96
CA ALA A 121 -12.59 13.83 -7.72
C ALA A 121 -12.11 13.45 -9.13
N PHE A 122 -11.46 14.35 -9.85
CA PHE A 122 -10.87 14.08 -11.17
C PHE A 122 -9.81 12.96 -11.08
N THR A 123 -8.89 13.06 -10.14
CA THR A 123 -7.82 12.08 -9.94
C THR A 123 -8.38 10.71 -9.53
N ALA A 124 -9.44 10.67 -8.73
CA ALA A 124 -10.02 9.41 -8.26
C ALA A 124 -10.94 8.74 -9.29
N VAL A 125 -11.65 9.54 -10.12
CA VAL A 125 -12.70 9.03 -11.00
C VAL A 125 -12.29 9.05 -12.46
N VAL A 126 -11.80 10.18 -12.97
CA VAL A 126 -11.57 10.37 -14.41
C VAL A 126 -10.18 9.89 -14.83
N PHE A 127 -9.16 10.21 -14.02
CA PHE A 127 -7.78 9.86 -14.33
C PHE A 127 -7.52 8.35 -14.50
N PRO A 128 -8.12 7.42 -13.73
CA PRO A 128 -7.93 5.98 -13.96
C PRO A 128 -8.35 5.53 -15.37
N PHE A 129 -9.40 6.13 -15.94
CA PHE A 129 -9.79 5.84 -17.33
C PHE A 129 -8.77 6.39 -18.32
N ILE A 130 -8.28 7.61 -18.12
CA ILE A 130 -7.23 8.21 -18.96
C ILE A 130 -5.95 7.36 -18.89
N ALA A 131 -5.55 6.95 -17.68
CA ALA A 131 -4.39 6.10 -17.46
C ALA A 131 -4.55 4.75 -18.15
N TYR A 132 -5.72 4.10 -18.02
CA TYR A 132 -6.01 2.85 -18.73
C TYR A 132 -5.91 3.00 -20.25
N LEU A 133 -6.48 4.08 -20.82
CA LEU A 133 -6.36 4.36 -22.25
C LEU A 133 -4.90 4.59 -22.68
N LEU A 134 -4.12 5.31 -21.85
CA LEU A 134 -2.69 5.48 -22.08
C LEU A 134 -1.92 4.17 -21.98
N PHE A 135 -2.25 3.27 -21.06
CA PHE A 135 -1.53 2.00 -20.91
C PHE A 135 -1.91 0.99 -22.00
N PHE A 136 -3.20 0.86 -22.31
CA PHE A 136 -3.72 -0.13 -23.24
C PHE A 136 -3.55 0.31 -24.70
N GLY A 137 -3.89 1.56 -25.04
CA GLY A 137 -3.78 2.09 -26.40
C GLY A 137 -4.99 1.75 -27.27
N GLY A 138 -4.78 1.70 -28.59
CA GLY A 138 -5.84 1.43 -29.57
C GLY A 138 -6.66 2.66 -30.00
N ILE A 139 -6.37 3.83 -29.44
CA ILE A 139 -7.00 5.11 -29.79
C ILE A 139 -5.91 6.09 -30.23
N PHE A 140 -6.24 7.02 -31.13
CA PHE A 140 -5.33 8.06 -31.63
C PHE A 140 -4.07 7.51 -32.34
N GLY A 141 -4.16 6.31 -32.92
CA GLY A 141 -3.04 5.65 -33.60
C GLY A 141 -2.01 5.01 -32.66
N LEU A 142 -2.29 4.93 -31.36
CA LEU A 142 -1.43 4.24 -30.41
C LEU A 142 -1.53 2.72 -30.59
N PRO A 143 -0.40 1.99 -30.62
CA PRO A 143 -0.43 0.52 -30.68
C PRO A 143 -1.07 -0.05 -29.41
N VAL A 144 -1.80 -1.15 -29.60
CA VAL A 144 -2.44 -1.88 -28.49
C VAL A 144 -1.37 -2.68 -27.78
N VAL A 145 -1.20 -2.43 -26.48
CA VAL A 145 -0.34 -3.23 -25.60
C VAL A 145 -1.24 -4.06 -24.67
N PRO A 146 -1.31 -5.39 -24.87
CA PRO A 146 -2.21 -6.23 -24.10
C PRO A 146 -1.82 -6.24 -22.61
N THR A 147 -2.81 -6.41 -21.75
CA THR A 147 -2.64 -6.49 -20.29
C THR A 147 -1.73 -7.63 -19.83
N SER A 148 -1.53 -8.66 -20.67
CA SER A 148 -0.59 -9.76 -20.42
C SER A 148 0.89 -9.32 -20.43
N GLU A 149 1.21 -8.22 -21.08
CA GLU A 149 2.58 -7.67 -21.14
C GLU A 149 2.86 -6.70 -19.98
N TRP A 150 1.83 -6.31 -19.24
CA TRP A 150 1.99 -5.41 -18.10
C TRP A 150 2.60 -6.18 -16.94
N GLY A 151 3.71 -5.69 -16.39
CA GLY A 151 4.41 -6.37 -15.30
C GLY A 151 5.27 -5.45 -14.45
N GLY A 152 6.08 -6.07 -13.59
CA GLY A 152 7.02 -5.38 -12.73
C GLY A 152 6.35 -4.45 -11.71
N LEU A 153 7.09 -3.45 -11.27
CA LEU A 153 6.61 -2.41 -10.35
C LEU A 153 5.42 -1.63 -10.94
N PHE A 154 5.36 -1.47 -12.26
CA PHE A 154 4.23 -0.86 -12.95
C PHE A 154 2.92 -1.60 -12.63
N LEU A 155 2.90 -2.92 -12.78
CA LEU A 155 1.72 -3.73 -12.47
C LEU A 155 1.37 -3.68 -10.97
N THR A 156 2.38 -3.79 -10.10
CA THR A 156 2.23 -3.63 -8.64
C THR A 156 1.51 -2.32 -8.30
N LEU A 157 1.92 -1.20 -8.90
CA LEU A 157 1.34 0.12 -8.67
C LEU A 157 -0.09 0.26 -9.22
N ILE A 158 -0.40 -0.36 -10.37
CA ILE A 158 -1.77 -0.36 -10.90
C ILE A 158 -2.70 -1.09 -9.95
N ILE A 159 -2.36 -2.33 -9.57
CA ILE A 159 -3.22 -3.16 -8.72
C ILE A 159 -3.44 -2.48 -7.37
N ALA A 160 -2.36 -2.01 -6.74
CA ALA A 160 -2.45 -1.28 -5.48
C ALA A 160 -3.29 -0.01 -5.62
N GLY A 161 -3.06 0.79 -6.66
CA GLY A 161 -3.77 2.04 -6.89
C GLY A 161 -5.27 1.84 -7.09
N VAL A 162 -5.67 0.88 -7.94
CA VAL A 162 -7.08 0.55 -8.19
C VAL A 162 -7.75 0.01 -6.93
N ALA A 163 -7.11 -0.91 -6.22
CA ALA A 163 -7.65 -1.47 -4.98
C ALA A 163 -7.81 -0.41 -3.88
N ILE A 164 -6.83 0.48 -3.71
CA ILE A 164 -6.89 1.58 -2.75
C ILE A 164 -8.01 2.56 -3.13
N ALA A 165 -8.08 2.95 -4.40
CA ALA A 165 -9.10 3.89 -4.89
C ALA A 165 -10.52 3.32 -4.77
N ALA A 166 -10.71 2.03 -5.05
CA ALA A 166 -12.01 1.37 -4.97
C ALA A 166 -12.42 1.01 -3.52
N SER A 167 -11.45 0.67 -2.66
CA SER A 167 -11.74 0.20 -1.30
C SER A 167 -12.35 1.27 -0.39
N LEU A 168 -11.98 2.55 -0.55
CA LEU A 168 -12.57 3.65 0.21
C LEU A 168 -14.07 3.84 -0.04
N PRO A 169 -14.53 4.12 -1.28
CA PRO A 169 -15.95 4.31 -1.54
C PRO A 169 -16.74 3.03 -1.23
N LEU A 170 -16.23 1.85 -1.61
CA LEU A 170 -16.89 0.59 -1.31
C LEU A 170 -16.98 0.35 0.20
N GLY A 171 -15.90 0.60 0.94
CA GLY A 171 -15.85 0.47 2.38
C GLY A 171 -16.82 1.42 3.09
N ILE A 172 -16.89 2.69 2.67
CA ILE A 172 -17.86 3.66 3.21
C ILE A 172 -19.29 3.19 2.97
N LEU A 173 -19.63 2.78 1.74
CA LEU A 173 -20.98 2.33 1.40
C LEU A 173 -21.38 1.09 2.21
N LEU A 174 -20.49 0.09 2.32
CA LEU A 174 -20.73 -1.13 3.10
C LEU A 174 -20.85 -0.84 4.60
N ALA A 175 -20.00 0.04 5.15
CA ALA A 175 -20.05 0.43 6.55
C ALA A 175 -21.35 1.16 6.91
N LEU A 176 -21.82 2.06 6.04
CA LEU A 176 -23.10 2.75 6.21
C LEU A 176 -24.28 1.78 6.04
N GLY A 177 -24.22 0.90 5.03
CA GLY A 177 -25.25 -0.11 4.79
C GLY A 177 -25.42 -1.07 5.97
N ARG A 178 -24.32 -1.48 6.63
CA ARG A 178 -24.34 -2.29 7.86
C ARG A 178 -24.99 -1.59 9.06
N ARG A 179 -25.09 -0.25 9.06
CA ARG A 179 -25.79 0.54 10.10
C ARG A 179 -27.18 1.02 9.66
N SER A 180 -27.68 0.55 8.52
CA SER A 180 -29.01 0.89 8.05
C SER A 180 -30.09 0.33 8.98
N GLU A 181 -31.22 1.05 9.10
CA GLU A 181 -32.42 0.56 9.80
C GLU A 181 -33.19 -0.46 8.95
N MET A 182 -32.90 -0.55 7.65
CA MET A 182 -33.51 -1.54 6.76
C MET A 182 -32.83 -2.90 6.96
N PRO A 183 -33.55 -3.92 7.47
CA PRO A 183 -32.94 -5.20 7.85
C PRO A 183 -32.30 -5.93 6.67
N VAL A 184 -32.88 -5.81 5.47
CA VAL A 184 -32.32 -6.41 4.24
C VAL A 184 -30.97 -5.81 3.87
N VAL A 185 -30.85 -4.48 3.87
CA VAL A 185 -29.59 -3.78 3.54
C VAL A 185 -28.52 -4.12 4.58
N GLN A 186 -28.89 -4.07 5.86
CA GLN A 186 -28.01 -4.44 6.96
C GLN A 186 -27.51 -5.87 6.82
N ALA A 187 -28.40 -6.83 6.54
CA ALA A 187 -28.04 -8.24 6.40
C ALA A 187 -27.10 -8.47 5.20
N VAL A 188 -27.42 -7.92 4.03
CA VAL A 188 -26.58 -8.05 2.82
C VAL A 188 -25.19 -7.48 3.06
N CYS A 189 -25.08 -6.27 3.61
CA CYS A 189 -23.77 -5.67 3.91
C CYS A 189 -23.01 -6.46 4.98
N THR A 190 -23.69 -6.97 6.00
CA THR A 190 -23.06 -7.76 7.06
C THR A 190 -22.51 -9.08 6.51
N VAL A 191 -23.33 -9.85 5.79
CA VAL A 191 -22.92 -11.11 5.17
C VAL A 191 -21.76 -10.89 4.20
N PHE A 192 -21.83 -9.84 3.38
CA PHE A 192 -20.72 -9.48 2.49
C PHE A 192 -19.43 -9.24 3.27
N ILE A 193 -19.46 -8.35 4.28
CA ILE A 193 -18.25 -7.98 5.03
C ILE A 193 -17.66 -9.20 5.74
N GLU A 194 -18.49 -10.00 6.42
CA GLU A 194 -18.02 -11.17 7.17
C GLU A 194 -17.48 -12.26 6.24
N PHE A 195 -18.13 -12.49 5.08
CA PHE A 195 -17.66 -13.46 4.08
C PHE A 195 -16.26 -13.09 3.56
N TRP A 196 -16.11 -11.87 3.04
CA TRP A 196 -14.84 -11.44 2.42
C TRP A 196 -13.69 -11.34 3.41
N ARG A 197 -13.97 -11.06 4.68
CA ARG A 197 -12.96 -11.05 5.75
C ARG A 197 -12.66 -12.45 6.30
N GLY A 198 -13.56 -13.41 6.11
CA GLY A 198 -13.39 -14.80 6.52
C GLY A 198 -12.61 -15.66 5.53
N VAL A 199 -12.41 -15.18 4.29
CA VAL A 199 -11.77 -15.93 3.20
C VAL A 199 -10.37 -15.36 2.91
N PRO A 200 -9.31 -16.18 2.73
CA PRO A 200 -7.98 -15.68 2.39
C PRO A 200 -7.94 -15.05 0.98
N LEU A 201 -7.25 -13.93 0.80
CA LEU A 201 -7.13 -13.25 -0.49
C LEU A 201 -6.57 -14.15 -1.61
N ILE A 202 -5.62 -15.04 -1.28
CA ILE A 202 -5.08 -16.01 -2.25
C ILE A 202 -6.20 -16.86 -2.86
N THR A 203 -7.14 -17.33 -2.03
CA THR A 203 -8.25 -18.18 -2.50
C THR A 203 -9.22 -17.40 -3.38
N VAL A 204 -9.45 -16.11 -3.08
CA VAL A 204 -10.24 -15.21 -3.93
C VAL A 204 -9.59 -15.08 -5.31
N LEU A 205 -8.29 -14.80 -5.36
CA LEU A 205 -7.56 -14.62 -6.61
C LEU A 205 -7.55 -15.89 -7.44
N PHE A 206 -7.30 -17.03 -6.81
CA PHE A 206 -7.35 -18.34 -7.45
C PHE A 206 -8.76 -18.68 -7.96
N MET A 207 -9.79 -18.44 -7.14
CA MET A 207 -11.19 -18.64 -7.54
C MET A 207 -11.55 -17.78 -8.75
N ALA A 208 -11.24 -16.49 -8.70
CA ALA A 208 -11.52 -15.56 -9.80
C ALA A 208 -10.74 -15.91 -11.08
N SER A 209 -9.48 -16.33 -10.94
CA SER A 209 -8.56 -16.48 -12.08
C SER A 209 -8.58 -17.86 -12.72
N VAL A 210 -8.79 -18.91 -11.93
CA VAL A 210 -8.66 -20.31 -12.35
C VAL A 210 -10.01 -21.03 -12.33
N MET A 211 -10.80 -20.89 -11.27
CA MET A 211 -12.06 -21.64 -11.13
C MET A 211 -13.23 -21.00 -11.89
N LEU A 212 -13.41 -19.68 -11.79
CA LEU A 212 -14.51 -18.97 -12.44
C LEU A 212 -14.60 -19.24 -13.97
N PRO A 213 -13.49 -19.25 -14.73
CA PRO A 213 -13.53 -19.63 -16.15
C PRO A 213 -14.11 -21.00 -16.45
N LEU A 214 -14.00 -21.96 -15.52
CA LEU A 214 -14.54 -23.32 -15.71
C LEU A 214 -16.07 -23.36 -15.68
N PHE A 215 -16.69 -22.35 -15.04
CA PHE A 215 -18.15 -22.19 -14.99
C PHE A 215 -18.69 -21.29 -16.10
N LEU A 216 -17.82 -20.65 -16.88
CA LEU A 216 -18.22 -19.79 -17.99
C LEU A 216 -18.38 -20.61 -19.28
N PRO A 217 -19.33 -20.23 -20.16
CA PRO A 217 -19.45 -20.86 -21.47
C PRO A 217 -18.14 -20.77 -22.27
N GLY A 218 -17.87 -21.79 -23.10
CA GLY A 218 -16.71 -21.80 -23.99
C GLY A 218 -16.63 -20.52 -24.83
N GLY A 219 -15.46 -19.87 -24.82
CA GLY A 219 -15.22 -18.61 -25.54
C GLY A 219 -15.40 -17.33 -24.70
N VAL A 220 -16.03 -17.39 -23.53
CA VAL A 220 -16.10 -16.24 -22.61
C VAL A 220 -14.84 -16.23 -21.74
N THR A 221 -13.82 -15.48 -22.17
CA THR A 221 -12.62 -15.25 -21.36
C THR A 221 -12.56 -13.81 -20.90
N PHE A 222 -12.57 -13.61 -19.59
CA PHE A 222 -12.30 -12.31 -19.01
C PHE A 222 -10.80 -12.16 -18.78
N ASP A 223 -10.31 -10.95 -19.02
CA ASP A 223 -8.93 -10.58 -18.74
C ASP A 223 -8.54 -10.94 -17.30
N LYS A 224 -7.33 -11.49 -17.12
CA LYS A 224 -6.83 -11.96 -15.82
C LYS A 224 -6.65 -10.79 -14.86
N LEU A 225 -6.11 -9.67 -15.36
CA LEU A 225 -5.87 -8.48 -14.55
C LEU A 225 -7.19 -7.86 -14.08
N LEU A 226 -8.21 -7.76 -14.95
CA LEU A 226 -9.54 -7.29 -14.58
C LEU A 226 -10.15 -8.12 -13.43
N ARG A 227 -10.12 -9.44 -13.56
CA ARG A 227 -10.65 -10.34 -12.52
C ARG A 227 -9.89 -10.20 -11.20
N ALA A 228 -8.57 -10.08 -11.27
CA ALA A 228 -7.74 -9.83 -10.10
C ALA A 228 -8.10 -8.50 -9.43
N MET A 229 -8.23 -7.40 -10.20
CA MET A 229 -8.58 -6.07 -9.68
C MET A 229 -9.96 -6.05 -9.04
N VAL A 230 -10.96 -6.72 -9.63
CA VAL A 230 -12.31 -6.82 -9.04
C VAL A 230 -12.27 -7.59 -7.73
N GLY A 231 -11.65 -8.78 -7.71
CA GLY A 231 -11.49 -9.57 -6.49
C GLY A 231 -10.78 -8.79 -5.38
N TRP A 232 -9.72 -8.05 -5.75
CA TRP A 232 -9.00 -7.19 -4.83
C TRP A 232 -9.84 -6.05 -4.28
N ALA A 233 -10.60 -5.37 -5.14
CA ALA A 233 -11.45 -4.24 -4.76
C ALA A 233 -12.53 -4.68 -3.76
N LEU A 234 -13.18 -5.83 -4.00
CA LEU A 234 -14.19 -6.39 -3.11
C LEU A 234 -13.59 -6.77 -1.74
N PHE A 235 -12.46 -7.48 -1.77
CA PHE A 235 -11.74 -7.87 -0.55
C PHE A 235 -11.29 -6.64 0.25
N ALA A 236 -10.58 -5.72 -0.39
CA ALA A 236 -10.10 -4.49 0.24
C ALA A 236 -11.24 -3.60 0.75
N GLY A 237 -12.36 -3.55 0.02
CA GLY A 237 -13.58 -2.84 0.43
C GLY A 237 -14.18 -3.39 1.71
N ALA A 238 -14.21 -4.72 1.90
CA ALA A 238 -14.71 -5.34 3.12
C ALA A 238 -13.84 -5.02 4.36
N TYR A 239 -12.51 -5.06 4.21
CA TYR A 239 -11.59 -4.66 5.29
C TYR A 239 -11.71 -3.17 5.60
N THR A 240 -11.79 -2.33 4.57
CA THR A 240 -11.95 -0.87 4.74
C THR A 240 -13.30 -0.52 5.37
N ALA A 241 -14.36 -1.28 5.06
CA ALA A 241 -15.67 -1.11 5.71
C ALA A 241 -15.59 -1.27 7.23
N GLU A 242 -14.82 -2.25 7.70
CA GLU A 242 -14.65 -2.47 9.14
C GLU A 242 -13.87 -1.33 9.81
N VAL A 243 -12.84 -0.82 9.14
CA VAL A 243 -12.07 0.33 9.62
C VAL A 243 -12.97 1.58 9.69
N VAL A 244 -13.77 1.85 8.66
CA VAL A 244 -14.73 2.97 8.64
C VAL A 244 -15.81 2.78 9.71
N ARG A 245 -16.29 1.56 9.95
CA ARG A 245 -17.22 1.21 11.03
C ARG A 245 -16.61 1.54 12.40
N GLY A 246 -15.34 1.20 12.63
CA GLY A 246 -14.60 1.56 13.83
C GLY A 246 -14.52 3.08 14.01
N GLY A 247 -14.24 3.82 12.93
CA GLY A 247 -14.26 5.29 12.94
C GLY A 247 -15.63 5.88 13.27
N LEU A 248 -16.70 5.31 12.71
CA LEU A 248 -18.09 5.71 12.98
C LEU A 248 -18.51 5.48 14.43
N ALA A 249 -18.01 4.41 15.05
CA ALA A 249 -18.23 4.11 16.47
C ALA A 249 -17.44 5.05 17.40
N GLY A 250 -16.34 5.62 16.93
CA GLY A 250 -15.56 6.62 17.67
C GLY A 250 -16.16 8.02 17.70
N VAL A 251 -17.20 8.31 16.91
CA VAL A 251 -17.87 9.63 16.91
C VAL A 251 -18.76 9.77 18.14
N PRO A 252 -18.61 10.81 18.98
CA PRO A 252 -19.43 11.00 20.17
C PRO A 252 -20.94 11.05 19.87
N PRO A 253 -21.80 10.42 20.68
CA PRO A 253 -23.24 10.38 20.45
C PRO A 253 -23.87 11.77 20.39
N GLY A 254 -23.35 12.74 21.17
CA GLY A 254 -23.82 14.13 21.16
C GLY A 254 -23.75 14.81 19.78
N GLN A 255 -22.85 14.40 18.88
CA GLN A 255 -22.81 14.90 17.50
C GLN A 255 -24.03 14.45 16.69
N TYR A 256 -24.52 13.23 16.94
CA TYR A 256 -25.72 12.71 16.29
C TYR A 256 -26.97 13.41 16.83
N GLU A 257 -27.03 13.66 18.14
CA GLU A 257 -28.13 14.33 18.82
C GLU A 257 -28.22 15.81 18.43
N ALA A 258 -27.10 16.55 18.48
CA ALA A 258 -27.05 17.95 18.08
C ALA A 258 -27.50 18.16 16.63
N ALA A 259 -27.02 17.31 15.71
CA ALA A 259 -27.44 17.38 14.32
C ALA A 259 -28.92 17.01 14.13
N LYS A 260 -29.49 16.15 14.99
CA LYS A 260 -30.93 15.84 15.00
C LYS A 260 -31.75 17.02 15.54
N ALA A 261 -31.28 17.68 16.59
CA ALA A 261 -31.90 18.88 17.16
C ALA A 261 -31.95 20.05 16.16
N LEU A 262 -30.94 20.15 15.29
CA LEU A 262 -30.92 21.11 14.16
C LEU A 262 -31.83 20.72 12.99
N GLY A 263 -32.63 19.65 13.11
CA GLY A 263 -33.55 19.20 12.05
C GLY A 263 -32.85 18.62 10.81
N LEU A 264 -31.56 18.28 10.88
CA LEU A 264 -30.84 17.74 9.73
C LEU A 264 -31.27 16.29 9.47
N GLY A 265 -31.79 16.02 8.27
CA GLY A 265 -32.06 14.66 7.81
C GLY A 265 -30.81 13.77 7.76
N TYR A 266 -30.99 12.45 7.69
CA TYR A 266 -29.92 11.45 7.77
C TYR A 266 -28.76 11.76 6.80
N TRP A 267 -29.04 11.95 5.52
CA TRP A 267 -28.01 12.18 4.49
C TRP A 267 -27.23 13.47 4.72
N ARG A 268 -27.91 14.54 5.15
CA ARG A 268 -27.26 15.83 5.42
C ARG A 268 -26.39 15.75 6.66
N ARG A 269 -26.89 15.13 7.75
CA ARG A 269 -26.12 14.86 8.97
C ARG A 269 -24.91 13.96 8.71
N MET A 270 -25.10 12.87 7.97
CA MET A 270 -24.05 11.92 7.66
C MET A 270 -22.94 12.58 6.84
N ARG A 271 -23.29 13.22 5.72
CA ARG A 271 -22.31 13.81 4.80
C ARG A 271 -21.56 15.00 5.39
N LEU A 272 -22.23 15.87 6.14
CA LEU A 272 -21.65 17.14 6.59
C LEU A 272 -20.99 17.08 7.97
N ILE A 273 -21.44 16.18 8.85
CA ILE A 273 -21.02 16.18 10.26
C ILE A 273 -20.37 14.86 10.64
N ILE A 274 -21.11 13.75 10.52
CA ILE A 274 -20.68 12.47 11.11
C ILE A 274 -19.57 11.81 10.29
N LEU A 275 -19.76 11.64 8.97
CA LEU A 275 -18.81 10.92 8.13
C LEU A 275 -17.44 11.61 8.06
N PRO A 276 -17.32 12.95 7.93
CA PRO A 276 -16.01 13.60 7.97
C PRO A 276 -15.25 13.36 9.29
N GLN A 277 -15.96 13.34 10.43
CA GLN A 277 -15.37 13.05 11.74
C GLN A 277 -14.97 11.58 11.86
N ALA A 278 -15.85 10.66 11.44
CA ALA A 278 -15.59 9.23 11.45
C ALA A 278 -14.39 8.86 10.58
N LEU A 279 -14.31 9.40 9.36
CA LEU A 279 -13.17 9.19 8.47
C LEU A 279 -11.89 9.74 9.08
N ARG A 280 -11.95 10.91 9.74
CA ARG A 280 -10.78 11.46 10.45
C ARG A 280 -10.28 10.52 11.55
N ILE A 281 -11.18 9.89 12.31
CA ILE A 281 -10.84 8.89 13.33
C ILE A 281 -10.27 7.62 12.69
N ALA A 282 -10.81 7.22 11.54
CA ALA A 282 -10.40 6.00 10.82
C ALA A 282 -9.09 6.13 10.03
N ILE A 283 -8.55 7.34 9.80
CA ILE A 283 -7.35 7.56 8.96
C ILE A 283 -6.18 6.62 9.29
N PRO A 284 -5.76 6.42 10.56
CA PRO A 284 -4.64 5.51 10.86
C PRO A 284 -4.91 4.08 10.40
N GLY A 285 -6.13 3.58 10.63
CA GLY A 285 -6.55 2.27 10.17
C GLY A 285 -6.62 2.17 8.65
N ILE A 286 -7.13 3.22 7.97
CA ILE A 286 -7.24 3.28 6.51
C ILE A 286 -5.86 3.19 5.86
N VAL A 287 -4.89 3.96 6.35
CA VAL A 287 -3.51 3.89 5.84
C VAL A 287 -2.90 2.52 6.11
N ASN A 288 -3.13 1.93 7.29
CA ASN A 288 -2.65 0.58 7.56
C ASN A 288 -3.21 -0.44 6.57
N SER A 289 -4.50 -0.33 6.21
CA SER A 289 -5.10 -1.14 5.15
C SER A 289 -4.45 -0.89 3.78
N PHE A 290 -4.10 0.35 3.42
CA PHE A 290 -3.40 0.64 2.16
C PHE A 290 -1.98 0.05 2.12
N LEU A 291 -1.26 0.10 3.23
CA LEU A 291 0.05 -0.55 3.38
C LEU A 291 -0.04 -2.06 3.22
N ALA A 292 -1.10 -2.68 3.76
CA ALA A 292 -1.37 -4.10 3.57
C ALA A 292 -1.67 -4.41 2.11
N ILE A 293 -2.62 -3.69 1.50
CA ILE A 293 -2.99 -3.84 0.07
C ILE A 293 -1.75 -3.78 -0.83
N PHE A 294 -0.87 -2.80 -0.62
CA PHE A 294 0.35 -2.64 -1.42
C PHE A 294 1.30 -3.82 -1.28
N LYS A 295 1.51 -4.36 -0.07
CA LYS A 295 2.39 -5.54 0.12
C LYS A 295 1.75 -6.81 -0.43
N ASP A 296 0.45 -6.95 -0.25
CA ASP A 296 -0.29 -8.14 -0.64
C ASP A 296 -0.35 -8.27 -2.16
N THR A 297 -0.12 -7.20 -2.96
CA THR A 297 -0.17 -7.26 -4.44
C THR A 297 0.69 -8.36 -5.03
N THR A 298 1.76 -8.78 -4.34
CA THR A 298 2.63 -9.88 -4.78
C THR A 298 1.91 -11.22 -4.87
N LEU A 299 0.75 -11.39 -4.22
CA LEU A 299 -0.07 -12.60 -4.33
C LEU A 299 -0.61 -12.84 -5.74
N VAL A 300 -0.61 -11.83 -6.63
CA VAL A 300 -0.99 -12.04 -8.04
C VAL A 300 -0.04 -12.96 -8.80
N LEU A 301 1.17 -13.19 -8.29
CA LEU A 301 2.08 -14.20 -8.81
C LEU A 301 1.42 -15.57 -8.92
N ILE A 302 0.56 -15.93 -7.96
CA ILE A 302 -0.11 -17.24 -7.88
C ILE A 302 -1.02 -17.48 -9.10
N ILE A 303 -1.55 -16.43 -9.70
CA ILE A 303 -2.42 -16.49 -10.88
C ILE A 303 -1.67 -16.22 -12.19
N GLY A 304 -0.33 -16.17 -12.13
CA GLY A 304 0.56 -16.00 -13.27
C GLY A 304 0.65 -14.57 -13.78
N LEU A 305 0.42 -13.57 -12.94
CA LEU A 305 0.72 -12.18 -13.24
C LEU A 305 2.11 -11.83 -12.70
N PHE A 306 2.95 -11.24 -13.55
CA PHE A 306 4.35 -10.95 -13.24
C PHE A 306 4.49 -9.54 -12.68
N ASP A 307 4.10 -9.35 -11.42
CA ASP A 307 4.39 -8.12 -10.68
C ASP A 307 5.89 -7.97 -10.37
N LEU A 308 6.30 -7.00 -9.55
CA LEU A 308 7.72 -6.83 -9.21
C LEU A 308 8.38 -8.14 -8.72
N LEU A 309 7.71 -8.86 -7.81
CA LEU A 309 8.23 -10.13 -7.30
C LEU A 309 8.22 -11.21 -8.39
N GLY A 310 7.17 -11.28 -9.20
CA GLY A 310 7.08 -12.22 -10.31
C GLY A 310 8.16 -12.03 -11.37
N ILE A 311 8.50 -10.79 -11.72
CA ILE A 311 9.61 -10.50 -12.65
C ILE A 311 10.95 -10.95 -12.06
N ILE A 312 11.18 -10.72 -10.77
CA ILE A 312 12.39 -11.19 -10.09
C ILE A 312 12.50 -12.72 -10.14
N GLN A 313 11.41 -13.44 -9.87
CA GLN A 313 11.40 -14.90 -9.95
C GLN A 313 11.61 -15.41 -11.37
N ALA A 314 11.03 -14.73 -12.36
CA ALA A 314 11.24 -15.07 -13.77
C ALA A 314 12.72 -14.93 -14.16
N ILE A 315 13.35 -13.79 -13.81
CA ILE A 315 14.75 -13.53 -14.13
C ILE A 315 15.69 -14.44 -13.31
N ALA A 316 15.33 -14.79 -12.07
CA ALA A 316 16.11 -15.72 -11.26
C ALA A 316 16.25 -17.13 -11.88
N THR A 317 15.35 -17.48 -12.81
CA THR A 317 15.41 -18.74 -13.59
C THR A 317 16.15 -18.60 -14.93
N ASP A 318 16.62 -17.41 -15.28
CA ASP A 318 17.41 -17.16 -16.49
C ASP A 318 18.78 -17.85 -16.39
N PRO A 319 19.12 -18.77 -17.31
CA PRO A 319 20.43 -19.43 -17.37
C PRO A 319 21.61 -18.44 -17.38
N GLU A 320 21.45 -17.27 -18.00
CA GLU A 320 22.50 -16.27 -18.09
C GLU A 320 22.84 -15.70 -16.70
N TRP A 321 21.85 -15.52 -15.82
CA TRP A 321 22.00 -14.85 -14.53
C TRP A 321 21.75 -15.74 -13.30
N LEU A 322 21.84 -17.07 -13.45
CA LEU A 322 21.74 -18.02 -12.34
C LEU A 322 22.69 -17.67 -11.19
N GLY A 323 22.15 -17.64 -9.96
CA GLY A 323 22.88 -17.37 -8.73
C GLY A 323 22.58 -16.01 -8.09
N TYR A 324 21.97 -15.06 -8.81
CA TYR A 324 21.75 -13.68 -8.32
C TYR A 324 20.31 -13.37 -7.88
N ALA A 325 19.55 -14.40 -7.48
CA ALA A 325 18.17 -14.23 -7.02
C ALA A 325 18.09 -13.41 -5.71
N VAL A 326 19.11 -13.53 -4.86
CA VAL A 326 19.18 -12.82 -3.57
C VAL A 326 19.21 -11.31 -3.78
N GLU A 327 20.02 -10.83 -4.73
CA GLU A 327 20.09 -9.42 -5.13
C GLU A 327 18.71 -8.92 -5.59
N GLY A 328 18.01 -9.70 -6.39
CA GLY A 328 16.64 -9.40 -6.82
C GLY A 328 15.68 -9.25 -5.64
N TYR A 329 15.69 -10.17 -4.68
CA TYR A 329 14.82 -10.10 -3.49
C TYR A 329 15.20 -8.95 -2.56
N VAL A 330 16.49 -8.66 -2.38
CA VAL A 330 16.95 -7.50 -1.60
C VAL A 330 16.50 -6.20 -2.27
N PHE A 331 16.60 -6.11 -3.59
CA PHE A 331 16.08 -4.98 -4.35
C PHE A 331 14.56 -4.82 -4.18
N ALA A 332 13.77 -5.88 -4.33
CA ALA A 332 12.34 -5.83 -4.06
C ALA A 332 12.05 -5.38 -2.62
N ALA A 333 12.73 -5.94 -1.63
CA ALA A 333 12.56 -5.56 -0.23
C ALA A 333 12.85 -4.07 -0.01
N ALA A 334 13.91 -3.53 -0.62
CA ALA A 334 14.24 -2.10 -0.57
C ALA A 334 13.16 -1.24 -1.23
N VAL A 335 12.63 -1.65 -2.39
CA VAL A 335 11.52 -0.95 -3.08
C VAL A 335 10.25 -0.97 -2.23
N PHE A 336 9.79 -2.14 -1.78
CA PHE A 336 8.61 -2.25 -0.92
C PHE A 336 8.77 -1.45 0.38
N TRP A 337 9.95 -1.51 0.99
CA TRP A 337 10.27 -0.72 2.17
C TRP A 337 10.20 0.79 1.88
N ALA A 338 10.79 1.27 0.79
CA ALA A 338 10.78 2.69 0.44
C ALA A 338 9.35 3.22 0.26
N PHE A 339 8.50 2.49 -0.48
CA PHE A 339 7.09 2.85 -0.67
C PHE A 339 6.29 2.79 0.65
N CYS A 340 6.42 1.71 1.41
CA CYS A 340 5.74 1.56 2.69
C CYS A 340 6.17 2.63 3.70
N TYR A 341 7.47 2.94 3.75
CA TYR A 341 8.04 3.96 4.60
C TYR A 341 7.53 5.35 4.22
N ALA A 342 7.51 5.69 2.92
CA ALA A 342 6.98 6.97 2.44
C ALA A 342 5.50 7.13 2.80
N MET A 343 4.67 6.11 2.55
CA MET A 343 3.25 6.10 2.91
C MET A 343 3.04 6.20 4.43
N SER A 344 3.82 5.47 5.23
CA SER A 344 3.74 5.50 6.70
C SER A 344 4.16 6.86 7.28
N LYS A 345 5.27 7.44 6.81
CA LYS A 345 5.71 8.79 7.19
C LYS A 345 4.66 9.84 6.85
N TYR A 346 4.07 9.75 5.68
CA TYR A 346 2.99 10.63 5.26
C TYR A 346 1.78 10.51 6.21
N SER A 347 1.37 9.28 6.54
CA SER A 347 0.28 9.04 7.50
C SER A 347 0.54 9.66 8.87
N MET A 348 1.73 9.45 9.44
CA MET A 348 2.09 10.04 10.74
C MET A 348 2.06 11.57 10.70
N ARG A 349 2.42 12.19 9.57
CA ARG A 349 2.30 13.64 9.39
C ARG A 349 0.85 14.10 9.38
N VAL A 350 -0.02 13.39 8.67
CA VAL A 350 -1.47 13.67 8.62
C VAL A 350 -2.07 13.50 10.02
N GLU A 351 -1.76 12.41 10.71
CA GLU A 351 -2.23 12.13 12.07
C GLU A 351 -1.84 13.23 13.06
N ARG A 352 -0.57 13.66 13.06
CA ARG A 352 -0.11 14.77 13.91
C ARG A 352 -0.84 16.08 13.64
N GLN A 353 -1.15 16.39 12.38
CA GLN A 353 -1.90 17.60 12.02
C GLN A 353 -3.35 17.54 12.53
N LEU A 354 -3.97 16.37 12.44
CA LEU A 354 -5.34 16.15 12.91
C LEU A 354 -5.44 16.19 14.44
N ASN A 355 -4.45 15.65 15.15
CA ASN A 355 -4.41 15.68 16.61
C ASN A 355 -4.15 17.10 17.15
N ARG A 356 -3.43 17.96 16.44
CA ARG A 356 -3.29 19.38 16.81
C ARG A 356 -4.63 20.13 16.83
N HIS A 357 -5.59 19.76 15.98
CA HIS A 357 -6.95 20.31 16.04
C HIS A 357 -7.78 19.80 17.22
N LYS A 358 -7.39 18.69 17.88
CA LYS A 358 -8.05 18.21 19.11
C LYS A 358 -7.57 18.94 20.38
N GLN A 359 -6.39 19.55 20.35
CA GLN A 359 -5.77 20.21 21.50
C GLN A 359 -5.86 21.74 21.46
N GLY A 360 -6.35 22.30 20.35
CA GLY A 360 -6.73 23.71 20.26
C GLY A 360 -8.22 23.85 20.57
N VAL A 361 -8.53 24.75 21.49
CA VAL A 361 -9.81 25.47 21.64
C VAL A 361 -10.47 25.74 20.28
#